data_AF-A0A9D6N338-F1
#
_entry.id   AF-A0A9D6N338-F1
#
_cell.length_a   1.000
_cell.length_b   1.000
_cell.length_c   1.000
_cell.angle_alpha   90.00
_cell.angle_beta   90.00
_cell.angle_gamma   90.00
#
_symmetry.space_group_name_H-M   'P 1'
#
loop_
_entity.id
_entity.type
_entity.pdbx_description
1 polymer ?
#
loop_
_entity_poly.entity_id
_entity_poly.type
_entity_poly.pdbx_seq_one_letter_code
_entity_poly.pdbx_strand_id
1 'polypeptide(L)'
;MNVSNPPSVRADLRGLLMPWGFALLLPVPVLLTGAETNGSDIGALYLALGAAWLATEAFRPGSQPETARGWRARISALLICLGVNALLFTALGLAGGVKSNVPLPLMAAFGVTPALGLVPWLTLRLRQAYGAIVLGALIVGLIKIAACVVARVVYGPDYIALGYVSADWQTAKLMISLMWAGTLLASTLALVACHRRFVRPESTA
;
A
#
# COMPACT_ATOMS: atom_id res chain seq x y z
N MET A 1 -37.14 11.52 3.31
CA MET A 1 -36.58 10.42 2.49
C MET A 1 -35.35 10.95 1.77
N ASN A 2 -34.15 10.57 2.19
CA ASN A 2 -32.92 10.93 1.46
C ASN A 2 -32.86 10.05 0.21
N VAL A 3 -32.96 10.66 -0.97
CA VAL A 3 -32.68 9.98 -2.24
C VAL A 3 -31.19 9.60 -2.20
N SER A 4 -30.90 8.33 -1.92
CA SER A 4 -29.53 7.82 -1.96
C SER A 4 -29.09 7.83 -3.42
N ASN A 5 -28.17 8.75 -3.76
CA ASN A 5 -27.54 8.77 -5.07
C ASN A 5 -26.92 7.39 -5.36
N PRO A 6 -27.00 6.89 -6.60
CA PRO A 6 -26.39 5.62 -6.94
C PRO A 6 -24.89 5.65 -6.64
N PRO A 7 -24.29 4.51 -6.23
CA PRO A 7 -22.86 4.45 -5.95
C PRO A 7 -22.08 4.91 -7.18
N SER A 8 -21.23 5.92 -7.00
CA SER A 8 -20.43 6.50 -8.10
C SER A 8 -19.01 6.78 -7.64
N VAL A 9 -18.06 6.49 -8.52
CA VAL A 9 -16.62 6.75 -8.30
C VAL A 9 -16.38 8.22 -7.97
N ARG A 10 -17.12 9.13 -8.63
CA ARG A 10 -17.01 10.58 -8.40
C ARG A 10 -17.41 10.99 -6.98
N ALA A 11 -18.46 10.38 -6.43
CA ALA A 11 -18.88 10.66 -5.05
C ALA A 11 -17.84 10.14 -4.05
N ASP A 12 -17.32 8.92 -4.27
CA ASP A 12 -16.27 8.36 -3.43
C ASP A 12 -14.97 9.16 -3.50
N LEU A 13 -14.54 9.60 -4.70
CA LEU A 13 -13.38 10.49 -4.87
C LEU A 13 -13.54 11.78 -4.08
N ARG A 14 -14.71 12.43 -4.18
CA ARG A 14 -15.00 13.66 -3.41
C ARG A 14 -14.90 13.42 -1.90
N GLY A 15 -15.44 12.31 -1.40
CA GLY A 15 -15.33 11.93 0.00
C GLY A 15 -13.89 11.67 0.44
N LEU A 16 -13.03 11.23 -0.47
CA LEU A 16 -11.62 10.93 -0.20
C LEU A 16 -10.68 12.12 -0.39
N LEU A 17 -11.12 13.28 -0.92
CA LEU A 17 -10.23 14.40 -1.22
C LEU A 17 -9.42 14.89 -0.02
N MET A 18 -10.08 15.07 1.14
CA MET A 18 -9.42 15.52 2.36
C MET A 18 -8.38 14.50 2.86
N PRO A 19 -8.72 13.22 3.13
CA PRO A 19 -7.73 12.25 3.56
C PRO A 19 -6.66 11.97 2.50
N TRP A 20 -7.00 12.08 1.21
CA TRP A 20 -6.04 11.96 0.12
C TRP A 20 -4.99 13.08 0.16
N GLY A 21 -5.41 14.32 0.38
CA GLY A 21 -4.48 15.46 0.54
C GLY A 21 -3.50 15.24 1.69
N PHE A 22 -3.97 14.76 2.85
CA PHE A 22 -3.09 14.41 3.98
C PHE A 22 -2.12 13.27 3.62
N ALA A 23 -2.62 12.20 3.01
CA ALA A 23 -1.79 11.07 2.60
C ALA A 23 -0.72 11.47 1.57
N LEU A 24 -1.05 12.37 0.66
CA LEU A 24 -0.15 12.88 -0.38
C LEU A 24 0.96 13.77 0.20
N LEU A 25 0.63 14.61 1.19
CA LEU A 25 1.59 15.53 1.80
C LEU A 25 2.59 14.81 2.72
N LEU A 26 2.26 13.62 3.22
CA LEU A 26 3.06 12.87 4.18
C LEU A 26 4.52 12.62 3.72
N PRO A 27 4.79 12.14 2.49
CA PRO A 27 6.16 11.95 2.01
C PRO A 27 6.87 13.23 1.55
N VAL A 28 6.14 14.33 1.30
CA VAL A 28 6.69 15.54 0.64
C VAL A 28 7.84 16.19 1.42
N PRO A 29 7.74 16.43 2.76
CA PRO A 29 8.84 17.01 3.51
C PRO A 29 10.16 16.24 3.35
N VAL A 30 10.10 14.91 3.38
CA VAL A 30 11.28 14.04 3.25
C VAL A 30 11.89 14.14 1.84
N LEU A 31 11.04 14.22 0.81
CA LEU A 31 11.50 14.38 -0.57
C LEU A 31 12.13 15.76 -0.82
N LEU A 32 11.62 16.81 -0.16
CA LEU A 32 12.11 18.18 -0.31
C LEU A 32 13.39 18.46 0.49
N THR A 33 13.60 17.78 1.63
CA THR A 33 14.83 17.92 2.42
C THR A 33 15.99 17.11 1.86
N GLY A 34 15.71 16.07 1.05
CA GLY A 34 16.49 15.56 -0.10
C GLY A 34 17.99 15.24 0.02
N ALA A 35 18.67 15.45 1.14
CA ALA A 35 20.13 15.38 1.22
C ALA A 35 20.71 14.16 1.95
N GLU A 36 19.87 13.34 2.59
CA GLU A 36 20.35 12.20 3.38
C GLU A 36 20.38 10.89 2.60
N THR A 37 21.36 10.05 2.90
CA THR A 37 21.63 8.74 2.27
C THR A 37 20.43 7.79 2.27
N ASN A 38 19.43 8.02 3.13
CA ASN A 38 18.22 7.19 3.27
C ASN A 38 16.91 7.90 2.91
N GLY A 39 16.97 9.07 2.25
CA GLY A 39 15.79 9.89 1.98
C GLY A 39 14.71 9.19 1.14
N SER A 40 15.09 8.34 0.19
CA SER A 40 14.15 7.54 -0.62
C SER A 40 13.43 6.47 0.18
N ASP A 41 14.14 5.74 1.04
CA ASP A 41 13.58 4.69 1.89
C ASP A 41 12.58 5.26 2.90
N ILE A 42 12.98 6.35 3.58
CA ILE A 42 12.10 7.06 4.51
C ILE A 42 10.90 7.62 3.75
N GLY A 43 11.12 8.27 2.60
CA GLY A 43 10.04 8.79 1.76
C GLY A 43 9.02 7.71 1.37
N ALA A 44 9.49 6.51 0.98
CA ALA A 44 8.61 5.40 0.64
C ALA A 44 7.86 4.84 1.85
N LEU A 45 8.45 4.86 3.06
CA LEU A 45 7.74 4.52 4.29
C LEU A 45 6.60 5.50 4.56
N TYR A 46 6.83 6.81 4.40
CA TYR A 46 5.77 7.82 4.52
C TYR A 46 4.71 7.67 3.43
N LEU A 47 5.09 7.36 2.19
CA LEU A 47 4.13 7.04 1.13
C LEU A 47 3.27 5.82 1.50
N ALA A 48 3.88 4.75 1.99
CA ALA A 48 3.17 3.53 2.39
C ALA A 48 2.22 3.78 3.58
N LEU A 49 2.66 4.57 4.55
CA LEU A 49 1.84 4.97 5.70
C LEU A 49 0.65 5.84 5.27
N GLY A 50 0.88 6.85 4.42
CA GLY A 50 -0.19 7.70 3.88
C GLY A 50 -1.18 6.89 3.03
N ALA A 51 -0.69 5.97 2.21
CA ALA A 51 -1.51 5.05 1.43
C ALA A 51 -2.37 4.15 2.33
N ALA A 52 -1.79 3.56 3.37
CA ALA A 52 -2.51 2.73 4.33
C ALA A 52 -3.58 3.53 5.08
N TRP A 53 -3.25 4.74 5.55
CA TRP A 53 -4.20 5.66 6.17
C TRP A 53 -5.39 5.95 5.25
N LEU A 54 -5.12 6.34 3.99
CA LEU A 54 -6.15 6.61 3.00
C LEU A 54 -7.07 5.40 2.76
N ALA A 55 -6.49 4.20 2.69
CA ALA A 55 -7.25 2.97 2.57
C ALA A 55 -8.15 2.71 3.79
N THR A 56 -7.70 3.03 5.00
CA THR A 56 -8.55 2.92 6.19
C THR A 56 -9.71 3.91 6.20
N GLU A 57 -9.50 5.15 5.75
CA GLU A 57 -10.57 6.14 5.61
C GLU A 57 -11.58 5.73 4.53
N ALA A 58 -11.11 5.14 3.43
CA ALA A 58 -11.96 4.61 2.37
C ALA A 58 -12.87 3.46 2.82
N PHE A 59 -12.51 2.74 3.90
CA PHE A 59 -13.27 1.61 4.43
C PHE A 59 -13.64 1.78 5.91
N ARG A 60 -13.72 3.03 6.37
CA ARG A 60 -13.98 3.37 7.77
C ARG A 60 -15.30 2.73 8.27
N PRO A 61 -15.36 2.29 9.53
CA PRO A 61 -16.61 1.84 10.14
C PRO A 61 -17.69 2.93 10.00
N GLY A 62 -18.80 2.63 9.32
CA GLY A 62 -19.91 3.55 9.07
C GLY A 62 -20.01 4.11 7.64
N SER A 63 -18.97 3.95 6.81
CA SER A 63 -18.99 4.36 5.38
C SER A 63 -18.67 3.20 4.43
N GLN A 64 -18.92 1.97 4.89
CA GLN A 64 -18.62 0.76 4.14
C GLN A 64 -19.58 0.60 2.95
N PRO A 65 -19.11 0.08 1.82
CA PRO A 65 -20.00 -0.25 0.72
C PRO A 65 -21.00 -1.33 1.12
N GLU A 66 -22.27 -1.14 0.81
CA GLU A 66 -23.32 -2.16 1.06
C GLU A 66 -23.48 -3.13 -0.11
N THR A 67 -23.05 -2.72 -1.31
CA THR A 67 -23.26 -3.46 -2.55
C THR A 67 -21.96 -3.71 -3.29
N ALA A 68 -21.92 -4.76 -4.13
CA ALA A 68 -20.80 -5.02 -5.04
C ALA A 68 -20.45 -3.80 -5.91
N ARG A 69 -21.46 -3.06 -6.40
CA ARG A 69 -21.25 -1.86 -7.21
C ARG A 69 -20.61 -0.74 -6.39
N GLY A 70 -21.07 -0.51 -5.16
CA GLY A 70 -20.46 0.44 -4.23
C GLY A 70 -19.00 0.08 -3.92
N TRP A 71 -18.72 -1.21 -3.69
CA TRP A 71 -17.36 -1.67 -3.43
C TRP A 71 -16.43 -1.41 -4.62
N ARG A 72 -16.88 -1.72 -5.85
CA ARG A 72 -16.11 -1.44 -7.08
C ARG A 72 -15.85 0.04 -7.25
N ALA A 73 -16.85 0.89 -6.99
CA ALA A 73 -16.69 2.34 -7.06
C ALA A 73 -15.64 2.85 -6.06
N ARG A 74 -15.71 2.38 -4.80
CA ARG A 74 -14.79 2.75 -3.73
C ARG A 74 -13.36 2.30 -4.01
N ILE A 75 -13.17 1.05 -4.45
CA ILE A 75 -11.85 0.54 -4.84
C ILE A 75 -11.29 1.31 -6.03
N SER A 76 -12.12 1.66 -7.02
CA SER A 76 -11.68 2.45 -8.17
C SER A 76 -11.23 3.85 -7.75
N ALA A 77 -11.98 4.52 -6.86
CA ALA A 77 -11.60 5.82 -6.32
C ALA A 77 -10.28 5.74 -5.54
N LEU A 78 -10.13 4.72 -4.67
CA LEU A 78 -8.90 4.48 -3.93
C LEU A 78 -7.71 4.22 -4.86
N LEU A 79 -7.89 3.39 -5.91
CA LEU A 79 -6.87 3.11 -6.91
C LEU A 79 -6.39 4.38 -7.63
N ILE A 80 -7.32 5.25 -8.02
CA ILE A 80 -6.98 6.54 -8.64
C ILE A 80 -6.15 7.39 -7.68
N CYS A 81 -6.59 7.57 -6.44
CA CYS A 81 -5.85 8.36 -5.44
C CYS A 81 -4.45 7.80 -5.17
N LEU A 82 -4.32 6.48 -5.01
CA LEU A 82 -3.04 5.82 -4.78
C LEU A 82 -2.12 5.90 -6.01
N GLY A 83 -2.69 5.76 -7.22
CA GLY A 83 -1.95 5.95 -8.46
C GLY A 83 -1.39 7.37 -8.59
N VAL A 84 -2.20 8.38 -8.29
CA VAL A 84 -1.75 9.78 -8.27
C VAL A 84 -0.66 10.00 -7.21
N ASN A 85 -0.79 9.43 -6.01
CA ASN A 85 0.25 9.51 -4.98
C ASN A 85 1.57 8.88 -5.44
N ALA A 86 1.52 7.70 -6.04
CA ALA A 86 2.71 7.02 -6.55
C ALA A 86 3.38 7.82 -7.69
N LEU A 87 2.58 8.39 -8.61
CA LEU A 87 3.07 9.24 -9.69
C LEU A 87 3.72 10.52 -9.16
N LEU A 88 3.08 11.21 -8.23
CA LEU A 88 3.62 12.44 -7.64
C LEU A 88 4.87 12.17 -6.80
N PHE A 89 4.89 11.10 -6.01
CA PHE A 89 6.08 10.65 -5.28
C PHE A 89 7.26 10.43 -6.25
N THR A 90 6.99 9.74 -7.35
CA THR A 90 7.99 9.46 -8.39
C THR A 90 8.49 10.73 -9.05
N ALA A 91 7.58 11.61 -9.48
CA ALA A 91 7.93 12.86 -10.16
C ALA A 91 8.73 13.80 -9.24
N LEU A 92 8.29 13.96 -7.98
CA LEU A 92 8.98 14.79 -7.00
C LEU A 92 10.34 14.20 -6.61
N GLY A 93 10.43 12.89 -6.41
CA GLY A 93 11.71 12.23 -6.10
C GLY A 93 12.72 12.35 -7.25
N LEU A 94 12.26 12.21 -8.50
CA LEU A 94 13.11 12.41 -9.67
C LEU A 94 13.53 13.88 -9.83
N ALA A 95 12.58 14.83 -9.67
CA ALA A 95 12.87 16.25 -9.76
C ALA A 95 13.81 16.75 -8.64
N GLY A 96 13.69 16.17 -7.44
CA GLY A 96 14.55 16.44 -6.29
C GLY A 96 15.91 15.74 -6.35
N GLY A 97 16.18 14.93 -7.39
CA GLY A 97 17.45 14.20 -7.52
C GLY A 97 17.67 13.16 -6.42
N VAL A 98 16.59 12.62 -5.84
CA VAL A 98 16.67 11.65 -4.73
C VAL A 98 17.37 10.38 -5.22
N LYS A 99 18.50 10.05 -4.60
CA LYS A 99 19.22 8.82 -4.89
C LYS A 99 18.52 7.64 -4.22
N SER A 100 18.40 6.54 -4.96
CA SER A 100 17.89 5.28 -4.45
C SER A 100 18.55 4.12 -5.17
N ASN A 101 18.78 3.03 -4.44
CA ASN A 101 19.28 1.79 -5.03
C ASN A 101 18.15 0.96 -5.68
N VAL A 102 16.90 1.35 -5.49
CA VAL A 102 15.72 0.78 -6.17
C VAL A 102 15.08 1.88 -7.01
N PRO A 103 14.63 1.61 -8.26
CA PRO A 103 13.95 2.61 -9.05
C PRO A 103 12.75 3.23 -8.30
N LEU A 104 12.72 4.56 -8.18
CA LEU A 104 11.66 5.28 -7.46
C LEU A 104 10.22 4.93 -7.89
N PRO A 105 9.89 4.80 -9.20
CA PRO A 105 8.55 4.40 -9.62
C PRO A 105 8.15 3.04 -9.04
N LEU A 106 9.14 2.16 -8.94
CA LEU A 106 8.95 0.81 -8.47
C LEU A 106 8.74 0.82 -6.96
N MET A 107 9.58 1.52 -6.19
CA MET A 107 9.34 1.75 -4.75
C MET A 107 7.96 2.33 -4.47
N ALA A 108 7.51 3.29 -5.29
CA ALA A 108 6.21 3.91 -5.15
C ALA A 108 5.07 2.90 -5.30
N ALA A 109 5.15 2.05 -6.34
CA ALA A 109 4.19 0.97 -6.56
C ALA A 109 4.16 -0.03 -5.38
N PHE A 110 5.31 -0.36 -4.80
CA PHE A 110 5.36 -1.22 -3.61
C PHE A 110 4.76 -0.58 -2.37
N GLY A 111 5.05 0.70 -2.14
CA GLY A 111 4.51 1.42 -1.00
C GLY A 111 2.98 1.42 -0.98
N VAL A 112 2.34 1.57 -2.14
CA VAL A 112 0.87 1.62 -2.24
C VAL A 112 0.19 0.25 -2.34
N THR A 113 0.92 -0.81 -2.66
CA THR A 113 0.34 -2.15 -2.90
C THR A 113 -0.44 -2.72 -1.70
N PRO A 114 0.07 -2.69 -0.45
CA PRO A 114 -0.69 -3.12 0.72
C PRO A 114 -2.00 -2.36 0.92
N ALA A 115 -2.02 -1.07 0.55
CA ALA A 115 -3.18 -0.21 0.70
C ALA A 115 -4.34 -0.54 -0.25
N LEU A 116 -4.09 -1.25 -1.35
CA LEU A 116 -5.14 -1.64 -2.30
C LEU A 116 -5.93 -2.87 -1.87
N GLY A 117 -5.31 -3.81 -1.17
CA GLY A 117 -5.90 -5.11 -0.86
C GLY A 117 -5.86 -5.47 0.61
N LEU A 118 -4.65 -5.51 1.17
CA LEU A 118 -4.43 -5.98 2.54
C LEU A 118 -5.07 -5.04 3.58
N VAL A 119 -4.79 -3.74 3.50
CA VAL A 119 -5.28 -2.76 4.48
C VAL A 119 -6.81 -2.65 4.45
N PRO A 120 -7.48 -2.49 3.29
CA PRO A 120 -8.95 -2.49 3.23
C PRO A 120 -9.58 -3.73 3.86
N TRP A 121 -9.03 -4.91 3.58
CA TRP A 121 -9.53 -6.17 4.15
C TRP A 121 -9.38 -6.21 5.67
N LEU A 122 -8.22 -5.79 6.19
CA LEU A 122 -7.97 -5.68 7.63
C LEU A 122 -8.89 -4.66 8.30
N THR A 123 -9.08 -3.48 7.69
CA THR A 123 -9.99 -2.45 8.22
C THR A 123 -11.42 -2.99 8.34
N LEU A 124 -11.88 -3.70 7.31
CA LEU A 124 -13.21 -4.31 7.28
C LEU A 124 -13.38 -5.45 8.30
N ARG A 125 -12.30 -6.14 8.66
CA ARG A 125 -12.32 -7.27 9.60
C ARG A 125 -12.16 -6.83 11.05
N LEU A 126 -11.22 -5.91 11.32
CA LEU A 126 -10.91 -5.42 12.66
C LEU A 126 -11.85 -4.31 13.11
N ARG A 127 -12.48 -3.58 12.16
CA ARG A 127 -13.23 -2.35 12.43
C ARG A 127 -12.43 -1.29 13.21
N GLN A 128 -11.09 -1.35 13.11
CA GLN A 128 -10.15 -0.43 13.76
C GLN A 128 -9.08 -0.01 12.75
N ALA A 129 -9.01 1.28 12.43
CA ALA A 129 -8.09 1.82 11.42
C ALA A 129 -6.63 1.59 11.82
N TYR A 130 -6.23 2.04 13.01
CA TYR A 130 -4.86 1.89 13.51
C TYR A 130 -4.43 0.42 13.59
N GLY A 131 -5.30 -0.46 14.11
CA GLY A 131 -5.05 -1.89 14.16
C GLY A 131 -4.81 -2.51 12.77
N ALA A 132 -5.55 -2.07 11.76
CA ALA A 132 -5.36 -2.52 10.37
C ALA A 132 -4.03 -2.07 9.78
N ILE A 133 -3.60 -0.83 10.03
CA ILE A 133 -2.30 -0.30 9.57
C ILE A 133 -1.15 -1.07 10.22
N VAL A 134 -1.17 -1.21 11.56
CA VAL A 134 -0.12 -1.91 12.31
C VAL A 134 -0.05 -3.38 11.89
N LEU A 135 -1.18 -4.08 11.82
CA LEU A 135 -1.19 -5.49 11.43
C LEU A 135 -0.78 -5.67 9.96
N GLY A 136 -1.17 -4.75 9.06
CA GLY A 136 -0.70 -4.75 7.69
C GLY A 136 0.82 -4.60 7.59
N ALA A 137 1.40 -3.66 8.35
CA ALA A 137 2.85 -3.48 8.44
C ALA A 137 3.56 -4.72 9.00
N LEU A 138 2.99 -5.37 10.03
CA LEU A 138 3.52 -6.61 10.59
C LEU A 138 3.51 -7.75 9.57
N ILE A 139 2.43 -7.92 8.81
CA ILE A 139 2.34 -8.95 7.76
C ILE A 139 3.43 -8.73 6.69
N VAL A 140 3.58 -7.49 6.21
CA VAL A 140 4.64 -7.15 5.25
C VAL A 140 6.03 -7.37 5.85
N GLY A 141 6.23 -7.04 7.13
CA GLY A 141 7.45 -7.31 7.87
C GLY A 141 7.78 -8.81 7.97
N LEU A 142 6.79 -9.66 8.26
CA LEU A 142 6.95 -11.11 8.29
C LEU A 142 7.29 -11.68 6.92
N ILE A 143 6.65 -11.17 5.86
CA ILE A 143 6.98 -11.54 4.48
C ILE A 143 8.44 -11.18 4.17
N LYS A 144 8.92 -10.00 4.60
CA LYS A 144 10.31 -9.60 4.46
C LYS A 144 11.26 -10.51 5.23
N ILE A 145 10.95 -10.87 6.48
CA ILE A 145 11.77 -11.80 7.28
C ILE A 145 11.85 -13.16 6.58
N ALA A 146 10.74 -13.69 6.08
CA ALA A 146 10.73 -14.94 5.32
C ALA A 146 11.60 -14.86 4.06
N ALA A 147 11.53 -13.75 3.31
CA ALA A 147 12.39 -13.52 2.16
C ALA A 147 13.90 -13.49 2.53
N CYS A 148 14.25 -12.87 3.66
CA CYS A 148 15.63 -12.89 4.18
C CYS A 148 16.10 -14.30 4.55
N VAL A 149 15.23 -15.11 5.17
CA VAL A 149 15.55 -16.51 5.50
C VAL A 149 15.83 -17.30 4.22
N VAL A 150 15.00 -17.15 3.18
CA VAL A 150 15.24 -17.80 1.89
C VAL A 150 16.55 -17.32 1.26
N ALA A 151 16.84 -16.01 1.29
CA ALA A 151 18.10 -15.47 0.79
C ALA A 151 19.32 -16.05 1.52
N ARG A 152 19.25 -16.20 2.85
CA ARG A 152 20.30 -16.86 3.66
C ARG A 152 20.50 -18.32 3.28
N VAL A 153 19.41 -19.06 3.04
CA VAL A 153 19.47 -20.48 2.65
C VAL A 153 20.10 -20.64 1.27
N VAL A 154 19.78 -19.75 0.32
CA VAL A 154 20.25 -19.82 -1.07
C VAL A 154 21.69 -19.31 -1.24
N TYR A 155 22.03 -18.19 -0.60
CA TYR A 155 23.35 -17.54 -0.77
C TYR A 155 24.36 -17.90 0.33
N GLY A 156 23.96 -18.65 1.35
CA GLY A 156 24.83 -19.08 2.42
C GLY A 156 24.98 -18.06 3.57
N PRO A 157 25.83 -18.37 4.56
CA PRO A 157 25.95 -17.57 5.79
C PRO A 157 26.51 -16.15 5.58
N ASP A 158 27.35 -15.96 4.56
CA ASP A 158 28.02 -14.68 4.26
C ASP A 158 27.16 -13.73 3.41
N TYR A 159 25.89 -14.07 3.18
CA TYR A 159 24.99 -13.32 2.29
C TYR A 159 24.82 -11.83 2.66
N ILE A 160 24.98 -11.47 3.94
CA ILE A 160 24.95 -10.07 4.41
C ILE A 160 26.20 -9.33 3.93
N ALA A 161 27.38 -9.92 4.10
CA ALA A 161 28.65 -9.31 3.68
C ALA A 161 28.71 -9.13 2.16
N LEU A 162 28.05 -10.03 1.42
CA LEU A 162 27.91 -9.96 -0.04
C LEU A 162 26.81 -9.00 -0.51
N GLY A 163 26.08 -8.36 0.41
CA GLY A 163 25.04 -7.38 0.07
C GLY A 163 23.70 -7.96 -0.38
N TYR A 164 23.45 -9.27 -0.28
CA TYR A 164 22.19 -9.87 -0.74
C TYR A 164 20.93 -9.48 0.07
N VAL A 165 21.10 -8.66 1.12
CA VAL A 165 20.02 -8.05 1.91
C VAL A 165 20.13 -6.54 2.08
N SER A 166 21.12 -5.90 1.46
CA SER A 166 21.09 -4.45 1.34
C SER A 166 19.86 -4.09 0.49
N ALA A 167 19.26 -2.92 0.70
CA ALA A 167 18.12 -2.48 -0.10
C ALA A 167 18.55 -2.08 -1.53
N ASP A 168 19.46 -2.82 -2.14
CA ASP A 168 20.03 -2.60 -3.46
C ASP A 168 19.49 -3.61 -4.46
N TRP A 169 18.85 -3.09 -5.51
CA TRP A 169 18.23 -3.90 -6.56
C TRP A 169 19.25 -4.73 -7.34
N GLN A 170 20.51 -4.32 -7.43
CA GLN A 170 21.50 -5.06 -8.20
C GLN A 170 21.97 -6.33 -7.49
N THR A 171 22.11 -6.26 -6.17
CA THR A 171 22.65 -7.32 -5.33
C THR A 171 21.54 -8.14 -4.68
N ALA A 172 20.56 -7.52 -4.03
CA ALA A 172 19.50 -8.20 -3.26
C ALA A 172 18.27 -8.64 -4.08
N LYS A 173 18.47 -9.02 -5.35
CA LYS A 173 17.39 -9.35 -6.31
C LYS A 173 16.40 -10.38 -5.77
N LEU A 174 16.89 -11.47 -5.20
CA LEU A 174 16.05 -12.56 -4.68
C LEU A 174 15.21 -12.11 -3.49
N MET A 175 15.83 -11.45 -2.49
CA MET A 175 15.12 -10.97 -1.30
C MET A 175 14.03 -9.98 -1.69
N ILE A 176 14.35 -8.98 -2.52
CA ILE A 176 13.40 -7.95 -2.93
C ILE A 176 12.27 -8.59 -3.74
N SER A 177 12.57 -9.47 -4.70
CA SER A 177 11.57 -10.16 -5.52
C SER A 177 10.62 -11.02 -4.69
N LEU A 178 11.13 -11.77 -3.71
CA LEU A 178 10.31 -12.59 -2.82
C LEU A 178 9.42 -11.74 -1.92
N MET A 179 9.98 -10.67 -1.33
CA MET A 179 9.20 -9.72 -0.53
C MET A 179 8.05 -9.13 -1.35
N TRP A 180 8.31 -8.78 -2.60
CA TRP A 180 7.33 -8.19 -3.52
C TRP A 180 6.27 -9.17 -3.95
N ALA A 181 6.68 -10.36 -4.41
CA ALA A 181 5.76 -11.42 -4.79
C ALA A 181 4.85 -11.80 -3.61
N GLY A 182 5.40 -11.94 -2.40
CA GLY A 182 4.63 -12.23 -1.19
C GLY A 182 3.66 -11.10 -0.83
N THR A 183 4.09 -9.84 -0.92
CA THR A 183 3.22 -8.69 -0.61
C THR A 183 2.09 -8.55 -1.64
N LEU A 184 2.39 -8.72 -2.92
CA LEU A 184 1.40 -8.74 -4.00
C LEU A 184 0.42 -9.90 -3.82
N LEU A 185 0.92 -11.09 -3.49
CA LEU A 185 0.07 -12.26 -3.23
C LEU A 185 -0.85 -12.02 -2.03
N ALA A 186 -0.32 -11.51 -0.91
CA ALA A 186 -1.12 -11.19 0.26
C ALA A 186 -2.21 -10.14 -0.04
N SER A 187 -1.84 -9.04 -0.73
CA SER A 187 -2.78 -8.00 -1.13
C SER A 187 -3.84 -8.51 -2.10
N THR A 188 -3.47 -9.31 -3.10
CA THR A 188 -4.42 -9.85 -4.08
C THR A 188 -5.38 -10.84 -3.45
N LEU A 189 -4.90 -11.75 -2.58
CA LEU A 189 -5.75 -12.67 -1.83
C LEU A 189 -6.73 -11.91 -0.91
N ALA A 190 -6.25 -10.88 -0.21
CA ALA A 190 -7.08 -10.02 0.63
C ALA A 190 -8.13 -9.25 -0.19
N LEU A 191 -7.75 -8.72 -1.35
CA LEU A 191 -8.65 -8.03 -2.28
C LEU A 191 -9.73 -8.98 -2.82
N VAL A 192 -9.36 -10.22 -3.19
CA VAL A 192 -10.29 -11.25 -3.64
C VAL A 192 -11.25 -11.66 -2.51
N ALA A 193 -10.75 -11.81 -1.28
CA ALA A 193 -11.60 -12.08 -0.12
C ALA A 193 -12.59 -10.94 0.14
N CYS A 194 -12.13 -9.69 -0.02
CA CYS A 194 -12.96 -8.49 0.08
C CYS A 194 -14.05 -8.49 -1.01
N HIS A 195 -13.70 -8.71 -2.27
CA HIS A 195 -14.65 -8.81 -3.39
C HIS A 195 -15.72 -9.89 -3.14
N ARG A 196 -15.31 -11.09 -2.70
CA ARG A 196 -16.23 -12.21 -2.42
C ARG A 196 -17.25 -11.85 -1.34
N ARG A 197 -16.89 -11.05 -0.34
CA ARG A 197 -17.81 -10.59 0.71
C ARG A 197 -18.94 -9.72 0.15
N PHE A 198 -18.67 -8.89 -0.85
CA PHE A 198 -19.68 -7.96 -1.40
C PHE A 198 -20.45 -8.51 -2.60
N VAL A 199 -19.97 -9.59 -3.22
CA VAL A 199 -20.62 -10.23 -4.38
C VAL A 199 -21.53 -11.40 -3.98
N ARG A 200 -21.26 -12.08 -2.87
CA ARG A 200 -22.13 -13.18 -2.44
C ARG A 200 -23.50 -12.61 -2.03
N PRO A 201 -24.60 -13.01 -2.69
CA PRO A 201 -25.94 -12.66 -2.23
C PRO A 201 -26.14 -13.26 -0.84
N GLU A 202 -26.81 -12.52 0.05
CA GLU A 202 -27.34 -13.04 1.31
C GLU A 202 -28.35 -14.15 0.99
N SER A 203 -27.88 -15.36 0.76
CA SER A 203 -28.72 -16.56 0.65
C SER A 203 -28.29 -17.54 1.73
N THR A 204 -28.47 -17.14 2.99
CA THR A 204 -28.66 -18.01 4.18
C THR A 204 -28.57 -17.14 5.42
N ALA A 205 -29.70 -16.55 5.82
CA ALA A 205 -30.04 -16.23 7.19
C ALA A 205 -31.55 -16.37 7.32
#